data_AF-A0A060CHR4-F1
#
_entry.id   AF-A0A060CHR4-F1
#
_cell.length_a   1.000
_cell.length_b   1.000
_cell.length_c   1.000
_cell.angle_alpha   90.00
_cell.angle_beta   90.00
_cell.angle_gamma   90.00
#
_symmetry.space_group_name_H-M   'P 1'
#
loop_
_entity.id
_entity.type
_entity.pdbx_description
1 polymer ?
#
loop_
_entity_poly.entity_id
_entity_poly.type
_entity_poly.pdbx_seq_one_letter_code
_entity_poly.pdbx_strand_id
1 'polypeptide(L)'
;FRLPTTLPLGYHRLVLRSDDREVESTLIVTPAFLGLPDAMRGRRVWGMRPSCTRCARPARGGVGDLTDLADLAVWSSTHQFAGYVLVNPLHAAEPEPPMEPSPYLPTSRLYVNPMYIRPEAVPEYADLGQDDRDRIAALRTDLVDELAGSWGSPPRRVMAREAPGPGDHPRRR
;
A
#
# COMPACT_ATOMS: atom_id res chain seq x y z
N PHE A 1 -13.55 13.84 42.49
CA PHE A 1 -13.24 12.41 42.23
C PHE A 1 -11.87 12.31 41.54
N ARG A 2 -11.14 11.21 41.74
CA ARG A 2 -9.93 10.88 40.98
C ARG A 2 -10.13 9.50 40.36
N LEU A 3 -9.61 9.29 39.15
CA LEU A 3 -9.67 8.00 38.48
C LEU A 3 -8.55 7.09 39.00
N PRO A 4 -8.74 5.75 39.03
CA PRO A 4 -7.68 4.81 39.35
C PRO A 4 -6.51 4.95 38.37
N THR A 5 -5.28 4.91 38.87
CA THR A 5 -4.06 5.01 38.05
C THR A 5 -3.69 3.71 37.33
N THR A 6 -4.48 2.65 37.54
CA THR A 6 -4.23 1.29 37.04
C THR A 6 -5.26 0.82 36.02
N LEU A 7 -6.00 1.75 35.40
CA LEU A 7 -6.95 1.39 34.35
C LEU A 7 -6.20 0.82 33.13
N PRO A 8 -6.65 -0.29 32.54
CA PRO A 8 -6.02 -0.84 31.35
C PRO A 8 -6.25 0.07 30.14
N LEU A 9 -5.40 -0.04 29.13
CA LEU A 9 -5.57 0.69 27.87
C LEU A 9 -6.91 0.32 27.22
N GLY A 10 -7.54 1.31 26.58
CA GLY A 10 -8.76 1.10 25.82
C GLY A 10 -9.86 2.10 26.11
N TYR A 11 -11.07 1.74 25.68
CA TYR A 11 -12.27 2.54 25.80
C TYR A 11 -13.06 2.07 27.01
N HIS A 12 -13.28 2.98 27.96
CA HIS A 12 -14.04 2.77 29.17
C HIS A 12 -15.27 3.66 29.18
N ARG A 13 -16.24 3.30 30.01
CA ARG A 13 -17.44 4.10 30.24
C ARG A 13 -17.43 4.65 31.66
N LEU A 14 -17.47 5.98 31.78
CA LEU A 14 -17.65 6.67 33.04
C LEU A 14 -19.15 6.91 33.25
N VAL A 15 -19.71 6.37 34.33
CA VAL A 15 -21.12 6.53 34.69
C VAL A 15 -21.20 7.33 35.99
N LEU A 16 -21.92 8.46 35.95
CA LEU A 16 -22.25 9.26 37.11
C LEU A 16 -23.72 9.06 37.46
N ARG A 17 -24.01 8.66 38.69
CA ARG A 17 -25.37 8.56 39.23
C ARG A 17 -25.56 9.59 40.35
N SER A 18 -26.63 10.37 40.29
CA SER A 18 -27.04 11.32 41.32
C SER A 18 -28.56 11.33 41.42
N ASP A 19 -29.11 10.93 42.56
CA ASP A 19 -30.55 10.76 42.77
C ASP A 19 -31.19 9.88 41.68
N ASP A 20 -32.14 10.43 40.92
CA ASP A 20 -32.84 9.80 39.80
C ASP A 20 -32.15 10.03 38.43
N ARG A 21 -30.96 10.64 38.43
CA ARG A 21 -30.22 10.99 37.21
C ARG A 21 -28.99 10.10 37.00
N GLU A 22 -28.80 9.71 35.75
CA GLU A 22 -27.64 8.98 35.28
C GLU A 22 -27.08 9.66 34.03
N VAL A 23 -25.77 9.90 34.02
CA VAL A 23 -25.06 10.51 32.88
C VAL A 23 -23.84 9.65 32.57
N GLU A 24 -23.62 9.39 31.28
CA GLU A 24 -22.48 8.60 30.80
C GLU A 24 -21.51 9.45 29.96
N SER A 25 -20.23 9.10 30.00
CA SER A 25 -19.18 9.67 29.14
C SER A 25 -18.12 8.63 28.81
N THR A 26 -17.43 8.80 27.68
CA THR A 26 -16.32 7.92 27.27
C THR A 26 -15.02 8.35 27.94
N LEU A 27 -14.36 7.41 28.60
CA LEU A 27 -13.00 7.56 29.12
C LEU A 27 -12.04 6.75 28.25
N ILE A 28 -11.06 7.40 27.62
CA ILE A 28 -10.07 6.73 26.77
C ILE A 28 -8.74 6.69 27.51
N VAL A 29 -8.21 5.49 27.74
CA VAL A 29 -6.89 5.29 28.37
C VAL A 29 -5.89 4.89 27.29
N THR A 30 -4.87 5.73 27.07
CA THR A 30 -3.87 5.57 26.00
C THR A 30 -2.49 5.26 26.56
N PRO A 31 -1.62 4.58 25.78
CA PRO A 31 -0.23 4.40 26.17
C PRO A 31 0.48 5.75 26.16
N ALA A 32 1.40 5.96 27.10
CA ALA A 32 2.23 7.17 27.14
C ALA A 32 3.23 7.25 25.97
N PHE A 33 3.57 6.10 25.37
CA PHE A 33 4.50 6.00 24.25
C PHE A 33 4.15 4.80 23.38
N LEU A 34 4.15 5.00 22.06
CA LEU A 34 4.08 3.92 21.08
C LEU A 34 5.50 3.65 20.57
N GLY A 35 6.06 2.50 20.97
CA GLY A 35 7.39 2.08 20.53
C GLY A 35 7.42 1.60 19.08
N LEU A 36 8.63 1.38 18.57
CA LEU A 36 8.81 0.61 17.35
C LEU A 36 8.60 -0.89 17.62
N PRO A 37 8.20 -1.68 16.61
CA PRO A 37 8.21 -3.13 16.68
C PRO A 37 9.56 -3.65 17.14
N ASP A 38 9.59 -4.75 17.89
CA ASP A 38 10.84 -5.26 18.49
C ASP A 38 11.91 -5.61 17.44
N ALA A 39 11.49 -6.05 16.26
CA ALA A 39 12.38 -6.30 15.11
C ALA A 39 13.19 -5.06 14.66
N MET A 40 12.70 -3.86 14.98
CA MET A 40 13.31 -2.57 14.61
C MET A 40 14.03 -1.89 15.78
N ARG A 41 13.89 -2.42 17.01
CA ARG A 41 14.42 -1.77 18.22
C ARG A 41 15.96 -1.82 18.26
N GLY A 42 16.59 -0.69 18.58
CA GLY A 42 18.05 -0.60 18.79
C GLY A 42 18.90 -0.80 17.54
N ARG A 43 18.28 -0.81 16.35
CA ARG A 43 18.96 -1.06 15.07
C ARG A 43 18.57 0.01 14.06
N ARG A 44 19.48 0.36 13.16
CA ARG A 44 19.13 1.13 11.96
C ARG A 44 18.47 0.18 10.97
N VAL A 45 17.22 0.49 10.63
CA VAL A 45 16.42 -0.24 9.63
C VAL A 45 16.13 0.69 8.46
N TRP A 46 16.03 0.12 7.27
CA TRP A 46 15.65 0.84 6.07
C TRP A 46 14.45 0.12 5.42
N GLY A 47 13.72 0.82 4.56
CA GLY A 47 12.59 0.24 3.86
C GLY A 47 12.41 0.85 2.47
N MET A 48 11.57 0.21 1.66
CA MET A 48 11.22 0.70 0.33
C MET A 48 9.97 1.57 0.39
N ARG A 49 9.87 2.53 -0.53
CA ARG A 49 8.65 3.35 -0.72
C ARG A 49 8.16 3.26 -2.17
N PRO A 50 7.59 2.12 -2.58
CA PRO A 50 6.91 2.00 -3.86
C PRO A 50 5.66 2.89 -3.93
N SER A 51 5.30 3.30 -5.15
CA SER A 51 3.93 3.74 -5.45
C SER A 51 3.15 2.52 -5.94
N CYS A 52 2.17 2.02 -5.18
CA CYS A 52 1.43 0.79 -5.54
C CYS A 52 0.79 0.90 -6.93
N THR A 53 0.26 2.09 -7.25
CA THR A 53 -0.28 2.43 -8.58
C THR A 53 0.70 2.22 -9.74
N ARG A 54 2.01 2.17 -9.46
CA ARG A 54 3.09 2.11 -10.44
C ARG A 54 3.98 0.86 -10.28
N CYS A 55 3.60 -0.06 -9.40
CA CYS A 55 4.35 -1.30 -9.14
C CYS A 55 3.98 -2.46 -10.08
N ALA A 56 3.18 -2.19 -11.11
CA ALA A 56 2.75 -3.21 -12.05
C ALA A 56 3.96 -3.92 -12.68
N ARG A 57 3.95 -5.26 -12.67
CA ARG A 57 4.81 -6.00 -13.59
C ARG A 57 4.34 -5.73 -15.02
N PRO A 58 5.24 -5.53 -16.01
CA PRO A 58 4.85 -5.26 -17.39
C PRO A 58 3.89 -6.30 -17.99
N ALA A 59 4.00 -7.56 -17.57
CA ALA A 59 3.14 -8.66 -18.02
C ALA A 59 1.73 -8.66 -17.38
N ARG A 60 1.41 -7.72 -16.48
CA ARG A 60 0.20 -7.80 -15.63
C ARG A 60 -0.76 -6.62 -15.73
N GLY A 61 -0.47 -5.60 -16.55
CA GLY A 61 -1.49 -4.63 -16.98
C GLY A 61 -1.63 -3.37 -16.14
N GLY A 62 -0.66 -2.46 -16.24
CA GLY A 62 -0.85 -1.03 -15.96
C GLY A 62 -0.78 -0.60 -14.49
N VAL A 63 -1.63 -1.14 -13.60
CA VAL A 63 -1.74 -0.76 -12.18
C VAL A 63 -1.31 -1.93 -11.29
N GLY A 64 -0.48 -1.67 -10.27
CA GLY A 64 -0.06 -2.71 -9.34
C GLY A 64 -1.16 -3.06 -8.34
N ASP A 65 -1.33 -4.36 -8.05
CA ASP A 65 -2.32 -4.87 -7.10
C ASP A 65 -1.71 -5.34 -5.76
N LEU A 66 -2.54 -5.80 -4.83
CA LEU A 66 -2.10 -6.27 -3.50
C LEU A 66 -1.23 -7.54 -3.58
N THR A 67 -1.36 -8.35 -4.63
CA THR A 67 -0.50 -9.52 -4.83
C THR A 67 0.90 -9.07 -5.25
N ASP A 68 1.00 -8.09 -6.15
CA ASP A 68 2.28 -7.51 -6.53
C ASP A 68 2.98 -6.82 -5.35
N LEU A 69 2.20 -6.16 -4.46
CA LEU A 69 2.73 -5.59 -3.23
C LEU A 69 3.25 -6.67 -2.26
N ALA A 70 2.55 -7.79 -2.13
CA ALA A 70 3.00 -8.92 -1.32
C ALA A 70 4.31 -9.51 -1.87
N ASP A 71 4.39 -9.74 -3.18
CA ASP A 71 5.60 -10.21 -3.86
C ASP A 71 6.77 -9.25 -3.64
N LEU A 72 6.54 -7.94 -3.73
CA LEU A 72 7.56 -6.92 -3.47
C LEU A 72 8.02 -6.92 -2.01
N ALA A 73 7.10 -7.11 -1.06
CA ALA A 73 7.44 -7.23 0.36
C ALA A 73 8.29 -8.48 0.66
N VAL A 74 7.95 -9.62 0.06
CA VAL A 74 8.75 -10.85 0.18
C VAL A 74 10.12 -10.66 -0.46
N TRP A 75 10.20 -10.15 -1.68
CA TRP A 75 11.47 -9.93 -2.37
C TRP A 75 12.36 -8.94 -1.61
N SER A 76 11.81 -7.80 -1.18
CA SER A 76 12.57 -6.76 -0.47
C SER A 76 13.11 -7.22 0.88
N SER A 77 12.34 -8.02 1.63
CA SER A 77 12.80 -8.57 2.90
C SER A 77 13.86 -9.66 2.72
N THR A 78 13.71 -10.54 1.72
CA THR A 78 14.59 -11.71 1.54
C THR A 78 15.88 -11.41 0.78
N HIS A 79 15.83 -10.54 -0.23
CA HIS A 79 16.99 -10.26 -1.08
C HIS A 79 17.71 -8.99 -0.68
N GLN A 80 16.98 -8.00 -0.14
CA GLN A 80 17.53 -6.70 0.21
C GLN A 80 17.59 -6.46 1.73
N PHE A 81 16.98 -7.32 2.56
CA PHE A 81 16.92 -7.15 4.01
C PHE A 81 16.23 -5.83 4.42
N ALA A 82 15.24 -5.39 3.64
CA ALA A 82 14.40 -4.26 4.00
C ALA A 82 13.51 -4.62 5.21
N GLY A 83 13.40 -3.71 6.17
CA GLY A 83 12.60 -3.91 7.38
C GLY A 83 11.13 -3.52 7.25
N TYR A 84 10.77 -2.77 6.20
CA TYR A 84 9.40 -2.36 5.92
C TYR A 84 9.20 -1.96 4.45
N VAL A 85 7.95 -1.97 4.01
CA VAL A 85 7.49 -1.36 2.74
C VAL A 85 6.46 -0.29 3.08
N LEU A 86 6.75 0.95 2.70
CA LEU A 86 5.87 2.10 2.87
C LEU A 86 5.08 2.33 1.58
N VAL A 87 3.76 2.30 1.68
CA VAL A 87 2.85 2.46 0.53
C VAL A 87 2.15 3.81 0.53
N ASN A 88 1.62 4.22 -0.63
CA ASN A 88 0.61 5.29 -0.69
C ASN A 88 -0.69 4.84 0.01
N PRO A 89 -1.58 5.77 0.38
CA PRO A 89 -2.88 5.39 0.93
C PRO A 89 -3.64 4.49 -0.06
N LEU A 90 -4.29 3.46 0.49
CA LEU A 90 -5.08 2.48 -0.26
C LEU A 90 -6.59 2.70 -0.07
N HIS A 91 -6.96 3.93 0.29
CA HIS A 91 -8.32 4.33 0.63
C HIS A 91 -9.29 4.19 -0.55
N ALA A 92 -10.53 3.83 -0.24
CA ALA A 92 -11.59 3.75 -1.23
C ALA A 92 -11.75 5.06 -2.01
N ALA A 93 -11.94 4.91 -3.32
CA ALA A 93 -12.33 5.97 -4.26
C ALA A 93 -13.72 5.63 -4.82
N GLU A 94 -14.13 6.28 -5.90
CA GLU A 94 -15.35 5.95 -6.63
C GLU A 94 -15.31 4.46 -7.06
N PRO A 95 -16.43 3.71 -6.92
CA PRO A 95 -16.46 2.29 -7.30
C PRO A 95 -16.53 2.08 -8.82
N GLU A 96 -16.87 3.11 -9.58
CA GLU A 96 -16.98 3.11 -11.04
C GLU A 96 -16.26 4.33 -11.64
N PRO A 97 -15.81 4.27 -12.91
CA PRO A 97 -15.22 5.42 -13.59
C PRO A 97 -16.20 6.60 -13.77
N PRO A 98 -15.72 7.86 -13.80
CA PRO A 98 -14.33 8.27 -13.61
C PRO A 98 -13.93 8.22 -12.13
N MET A 99 -12.76 7.63 -11.85
CA MET A 99 -12.19 7.58 -10.50
C MET A 99 -11.16 8.71 -10.33
N GLU A 100 -11.12 9.31 -9.15
CA GLU A 100 -10.08 10.28 -8.80
C GLU A 100 -8.68 9.62 -8.84
N PRO A 101 -7.75 10.10 -9.71
CA PRO A 101 -6.42 9.49 -9.83
C PRO A 101 -5.54 9.65 -8.57
N SER A 102 -5.81 10.67 -7.75
CA SER A 102 -5.03 10.96 -6.54
C SER A 102 -5.43 10.05 -5.38
N PRO A 103 -4.50 9.22 -4.83
CA PRO A 103 -4.78 8.38 -3.66
C PRO A 103 -4.96 9.19 -2.36
N TYR A 104 -4.80 10.51 -2.42
CA TYR A 104 -4.91 11.43 -1.28
C TYR A 104 -6.26 12.17 -1.23
N LEU A 105 -7.13 11.99 -2.24
CA LEU A 105 -8.51 12.50 -2.26
C LEU A 105 -9.53 11.33 -2.25
N PRO A 106 -9.61 10.54 -1.17
CA PRO A 106 -10.51 9.38 -1.15
C PRO A 106 -11.97 9.74 -0.86
N THR A 107 -12.87 8.86 -1.27
CA THR A 107 -14.29 8.89 -0.85
C THR A 107 -14.46 8.40 0.59
N SER A 108 -13.59 7.50 1.07
CA SER A 108 -13.55 7.06 2.46
C SER A 108 -12.15 6.67 2.92
N ARG A 109 -11.76 7.09 4.14
CA ARG A 109 -10.51 6.65 4.79
C ARG A 109 -10.65 5.34 5.57
N LEU A 110 -11.87 4.83 5.74
CA LEU A 110 -12.16 3.61 6.48
C LEU A 110 -12.07 2.35 5.62
N TYR A 111 -12.46 2.46 4.35
CA TYR A 111 -12.52 1.32 3.42
C TYR A 111 -11.34 1.35 2.45
N VAL A 112 -11.02 0.18 1.88
CA VAL A 112 -9.93 -0.02 0.91
C VAL A 112 -10.47 0.08 -0.51
N ASN A 113 -9.67 0.61 -1.45
CA ASN A 113 -10.03 0.68 -2.86
C ASN A 113 -10.05 -0.72 -3.51
N PRO A 114 -11.19 -1.18 -4.06
CA PRO A 114 -11.29 -2.47 -4.75
C PRO A 114 -10.39 -2.61 -5.97
N MET A 115 -9.93 -1.50 -6.58
CA MET A 115 -9.03 -1.51 -7.74
C MET A 115 -7.71 -2.27 -7.49
N TYR A 116 -7.28 -2.41 -6.22
CA TYR A 116 -6.07 -3.16 -5.88
C TYR A 116 -6.31 -4.66 -5.68
N ILE A 117 -7.53 -5.16 -5.88
CA ILE A 117 -7.83 -6.59 -5.79
C ILE A 117 -7.44 -7.26 -7.10
N ARG A 118 -6.77 -8.41 -6.99
CA ARG A 118 -6.56 -9.33 -8.10
C ARG A 118 -7.71 -10.34 -8.12
N PRO A 119 -8.62 -10.32 -9.12
CA PRO A 119 -9.74 -11.27 -9.19
C PRO A 119 -9.26 -12.73 -9.14
N GLU A 120 -8.15 -13.05 -9.80
CA GLU A 120 -7.61 -14.41 -9.86
C GLU A 120 -7.03 -14.91 -8.53
N ALA A 121 -6.84 -14.02 -7.54
CA ALA A 121 -6.40 -14.38 -6.19
C ALA A 121 -7.57 -14.63 -5.22
N VAL A 122 -8.82 -14.38 -5.66
CA VAL A 122 -10.02 -14.66 -4.87
C VAL A 122 -10.34 -16.16 -4.96
N PRO A 123 -10.52 -16.89 -3.85
CA PRO A 123 -10.76 -18.34 -3.89
C PRO A 123 -11.91 -18.76 -4.82
N GLU A 124 -13.01 -18.01 -4.80
CA GLU A 124 -14.22 -18.24 -5.60
C GLU A 124 -13.98 -18.08 -7.11
N TYR A 125 -12.87 -17.44 -7.53
CA TYR A 125 -12.46 -17.42 -8.93
C TYR A 125 -12.25 -18.84 -9.47
N ALA A 126 -11.85 -19.78 -8.61
CA ALA A 126 -11.67 -21.18 -8.95
C ALA A 126 -13.00 -21.93 -9.18
N ASP A 127 -14.14 -21.36 -8.78
CA ASP A 127 -15.47 -21.92 -8.99
C ASP A 127 -16.13 -21.43 -10.28
N LEU A 128 -15.58 -20.37 -10.90
CA LEU A 128 -16.09 -19.83 -12.15
C LEU A 128 -15.97 -20.84 -13.30
N GLY A 129 -16.99 -20.87 -14.15
CA GLY A 129 -16.97 -21.60 -15.41
C GLY A 129 -15.91 -21.04 -16.38
N GLN A 130 -15.53 -21.82 -17.38
CA GLN A 130 -14.51 -21.41 -18.35
C GLN A 130 -14.90 -20.11 -19.07
N ASP A 131 -16.17 -19.98 -19.48
CA ASP A 131 -16.68 -18.78 -20.17
C ASP A 131 -16.48 -17.49 -19.38
N ASP A 132 -16.72 -17.53 -18.06
CA ASP A 132 -16.54 -16.36 -17.18
C ASP A 132 -15.06 -16.01 -17.01
N ARG A 133 -14.18 -17.02 -16.90
CA ARG A 133 -12.74 -16.80 -16.82
C ARG A 133 -12.19 -16.21 -18.11
N ASP A 134 -12.63 -16.72 -19.25
CA ASP A 134 -12.24 -16.23 -20.57
C ASP A 134 -12.71 -14.77 -20.76
N ARG A 135 -13.92 -14.45 -20.30
CA ARG A 135 -14.42 -13.08 -20.29
C ARG A 135 -13.56 -12.16 -19.43
N ILE A 136 -13.18 -12.57 -18.23
CA ILE A 136 -12.32 -11.78 -17.34
C ILE A 136 -10.93 -11.59 -17.98
N ALA A 137 -10.37 -12.63 -18.59
CA ALA A 137 -9.09 -12.56 -19.29
C ALA A 137 -9.14 -11.60 -20.49
N ALA A 138 -10.23 -11.62 -21.26
CA ALA A 138 -10.44 -10.69 -22.37
C ALA A 138 -10.52 -9.24 -21.90
N LEU A 139 -11.35 -8.95 -20.88
CA LEU A 139 -11.47 -7.62 -20.28
C LEU A 139 -10.12 -7.08 -19.77
N ARG A 140 -9.29 -7.97 -19.21
CA ARG A 140 -7.95 -7.60 -18.77
C ARG A 140 -7.07 -7.21 -19.96
N THR A 141 -7.04 -8.02 -21.02
CA THR A 141 -6.25 -7.72 -22.23
C THR A 141 -6.66 -6.39 -22.83
N ASP A 142 -7.97 -6.16 -22.99
CA ASP A 142 -8.50 -4.90 -23.53
C ASP A 142 -8.05 -3.69 -22.70
N LEU A 143 -8.10 -3.80 -21.37
CA LEU A 143 -7.62 -2.76 -20.45
C LEU A 143 -6.11 -2.51 -20.59
N VAL A 144 -5.30 -3.57 -20.73
CA VAL A 144 -3.85 -3.43 -20.92
C VAL A 144 -3.55 -2.69 -22.23
N ASP A 145 -4.24 -3.04 -23.31
CA ASP A 145 -4.06 -2.43 -24.62
C ASP A 145 -4.49 -0.95 -24.61
N GLU A 146 -5.62 -0.63 -23.97
CA GLU A 146 -6.09 0.75 -23.78
C GLU A 146 -5.08 1.58 -22.98
N LEU A 147 -4.55 1.03 -21.90
CA LEU A 147 -3.52 1.69 -21.11
C LEU A 147 -2.22 1.85 -21.92
N ALA A 148 -1.75 0.82 -22.62
CA ALA A 148 -0.57 0.92 -23.47
C ALA A 148 -0.71 2.01 -24.56
N GLY A 149 -1.92 2.24 -25.07
CA GLY A 149 -2.23 3.32 -26.00
C GLY A 149 -2.28 4.73 -25.39
N SER A 150 -2.69 4.85 -24.11
CA SER A 150 -2.80 6.15 -23.41
C SER A 150 -1.46 6.65 -22.84
N TRP A 151 -0.54 5.75 -22.50
CA TRP A 151 0.84 6.08 -22.12
C TRP A 151 1.73 6.04 -23.36
N GLY A 152 1.76 7.14 -24.14
CA GLY A 152 2.55 7.24 -25.37
C GLY A 152 3.96 6.66 -25.23
N SER A 153 4.30 5.72 -26.13
CA SER A 153 5.60 5.05 -26.37
C SER A 153 6.65 5.16 -25.25
N PRO A 154 7.14 4.03 -24.66
CA PRO A 154 8.23 4.10 -23.69
C PRO A 154 9.46 4.79 -24.30
N PRO A 155 10.18 5.65 -23.56
CA PRO A 155 11.39 6.27 -24.08
C PRO A 155 12.36 5.17 -24.51
N ARG A 156 12.83 5.26 -25.76
CA ARG A 156 13.80 4.33 -26.35
C ARG A 156 14.92 4.09 -25.33
N ARG A 157 15.27 2.80 -25.11
CA ARG A 157 16.45 2.37 -24.34
C ARG A 157 17.57 3.38 -24.56
N VAL A 158 17.90 4.15 -23.53
CA VAL A 158 19.18 4.84 -23.50
C VAL A 158 20.20 3.71 -23.37
N MET A 159 20.72 3.28 -24.52
CA MET A 159 21.90 2.44 -24.58
C MET A 159 22.94 3.11 -23.69
N ALA A 160 23.37 2.40 -22.65
CA ALA A 160 24.45 2.84 -21.79
C ALA A 160 25.62 3.23 -22.70
N ARG A 161 25.93 4.52 -22.77
CA ARG A 161 27.22 4.96 -23.31
C ARG A 161 28.27 4.42 -22.35
N GLU A 162 29.19 3.65 -22.90
CA GLU A 162 30.36 3.13 -22.22
C GLU A 162 31.05 4.24 -21.41
N ALA A 163 31.39 3.92 -20.16
CA ALA A 163 32.23 4.77 -19.33
C ALA A 163 33.63 4.87 -19.98
N PRO A 164 34.21 6.06 -20.14
CA PRO A 164 35.60 6.17 -20.57
C PRO A 164 36.51 5.67 -19.43
N GLY A 165 37.46 4.79 -19.79
CA GLY A 165 38.46 4.23 -18.89
C GLY A 165 39.41 5.27 -18.27
N PRO A 166 40.22 4.90 -17.27
CA PRO A 166 40.99 5.83 -16.47
C PRO A 166 42.17 6.39 -17.29
N GLY A 167 42.09 7.66 -17.65
CA GLY A 167 43.11 8.37 -18.42
C GLY A 167 43.57 9.65 -17.70
N ASP A 168 44.76 9.55 -17.11
CA ASP A 168 45.80 10.57 -16.88
C ASP A 168 45.42 11.97 -16.37
N HIS A 169 45.75 12.25 -15.10
CA HIS A 169 45.73 13.59 -14.51
C HIS A 169 47.09 14.29 -14.73
N PRO A 170 47.16 15.42 -15.44
CA PRO A 170 48.38 16.20 -15.48
C PRO A 170 48.56 16.98 -14.17
N ARG A 171 49.72 16.79 -13.52
CA ARG A 171 50.19 17.58 -12.39
C ARG A 171 50.25 19.06 -12.77
N ARG A 172 49.64 19.93 -11.98
CA ARG A 172 49.95 21.36 -11.99
C ARG A 172 50.87 21.69 -10.81
N ARG A 173 51.88 22.51 -11.15
CA ARG A 173 52.89 23.09 -10.27
C ARG A 173 52.27 24.03 -9.25
#